data_AF-A0A3G1QC77-F1
#
_entry.id   AF-A0A3G1QC77-F1
#
_cell.length_a   1.000
_cell.length_b   1.000
_cell.length_c   1.000
_cell.angle_alpha   90.00
_cell.angle_beta   90.00
_cell.angle_gamma   90.00
#
_symmetry.space_group_name_H-M   'P 1'
#
loop_
_entity.id
_entity.type
_entity.pdbx_description
1 polymer ?
#
loop_
_entity_poly.entity_id
_entity_poly.type
_entity_poly.pdbx_seq_one_letter_code
_entity_poly.pdbx_strand_id
1 'polypeptide(L)'
;MEKTYWGADFGELTTRENVKKGDLVKLKKLGQKEVKIPALDKNGVQHGWKTAHRNEWQLENLGVKGIDRISSSSKELVLNSAEMIKKQQLQMRNFSQIKQSMIQSEQKVKIGIRLG
;
A
#
# COMPACT_ATOMS: atom_id res chain seq x y z
N MET A 1 10.18 -1.10 -8.13
CA MET A 1 10.51 -1.64 -9.45
C MET A 1 9.30 -2.43 -9.92
N GLU A 2 8.66 -2.02 -11.01
CA GLU A 2 7.52 -2.71 -11.59
C GLU A 2 7.99 -3.84 -12.52
N LYS A 3 7.29 -4.98 -12.53
CA LYS A 3 7.57 -6.11 -13.43
C LYS A 3 6.27 -6.56 -14.08
N THR A 4 6.30 -6.71 -15.41
CA THR A 4 5.15 -7.18 -16.19
C THR A 4 5.38 -8.63 -16.64
N TYR A 5 4.38 -9.48 -16.43
CA TYR A 5 4.37 -10.88 -16.88
C TYR A 5 3.20 -11.14 -17.80
N TRP A 6 3.37 -12.07 -18.74
CA TRP A 6 2.36 -12.44 -19.72
C TRP A 6 1.98 -13.91 -19.59
N GLY A 7 0.68 -14.18 -19.43
CA GLY A 7 0.09 -15.51 -19.31
C GLY A 7 -1.37 -15.47 -19.75
N ALA A 8 -1.71 -16.22 -20.80
CA ALA A 8 -3.09 -16.26 -21.31
C ALA A 8 -4.06 -17.01 -20.36
N ASP A 9 -3.53 -17.69 -19.34
CA ASP A 9 -4.22 -18.38 -18.26
C ASP A 9 -4.41 -17.51 -17.00
N PHE A 10 -3.85 -16.29 -16.93
CA PHE A 10 -3.93 -15.46 -15.72
C PHE A 10 -5.36 -15.08 -15.31
N GLY A 11 -6.27 -14.83 -16.26
CA GLY A 11 -7.67 -14.52 -15.94
C GLY A 11 -8.37 -15.69 -15.22
N GLU A 12 -8.14 -16.92 -15.69
CA GLU A 12 -8.66 -18.13 -15.06
C GLU A 12 -7.99 -18.38 -13.70
N LEU A 13 -6.66 -18.31 -13.64
CA LEU A 13 -5.88 -18.55 -12.43
C LEU A 13 -6.24 -17.57 -11.30
N THR A 14 -6.41 -16.28 -11.61
CA THR A 14 -6.82 -15.26 -10.63
C THR A 14 -8.25 -15.49 -10.12
N THR A 15 -9.15 -15.94 -10.99
CA THR A 15 -10.53 -16.28 -10.61
C THR A 15 -10.56 -17.54 -9.74
N ARG A 16 -9.86 -18.60 -10.13
CA ARG A 16 -9.76 -19.88 -9.40
C ARG A 16 -9.22 -19.68 -7.98
N GLU A 17 -8.20 -18.86 -7.84
CA GLU A 17 -7.53 -18.57 -6.56
C GLU A 17 -8.20 -17.42 -5.78
N ASN A 18 -9.32 -16.89 -6.30
CA ASN A 18 -10.10 -15.79 -5.71
C ASN A 18 -9.22 -14.60 -5.29
N VAL A 19 -8.31 -14.20 -6.18
CA VAL A 19 -7.32 -13.15 -5.90
C VAL A 19 -8.03 -11.81 -5.80
N LYS A 20 -7.79 -11.10 -4.69
CA LYS A 20 -8.30 -9.75 -4.44
C LYS A 20 -7.15 -8.75 -4.35
N LYS A 21 -7.49 -7.48 -4.54
CA LYS A 21 -6.53 -6.39 -4.31
C LYS A 21 -6.02 -6.47 -2.87
N GLY A 22 -4.70 -6.51 -2.72
CA GLY A 22 -4.03 -6.62 -1.42
C GLY A 22 -3.60 -8.04 -1.06
N ASP A 23 -4.03 -9.06 -1.80
CA ASP A 23 -3.60 -10.43 -1.55
C ASP A 23 -2.12 -10.64 -1.88
N LEU A 24 -1.45 -11.45 -1.06
CA LEU A 24 -0.14 -11.97 -1.40
C LEU A 24 -0.30 -13.20 -2.28
N VAL A 25 0.18 -13.10 -3.52
CA VAL A 25 0.19 -14.22 -4.47
C VAL A 25 1.60 -14.69 -4.74
N LYS A 26 1.75 -16.00 -4.93
CA LYS A 26 2.98 -16.61 -5.42
C LYS A 26 2.76 -17.00 -6.88
N LEU A 27 3.65 -16.52 -7.74
CA LEU A 27 3.61 -16.79 -9.17
C LEU A 27 4.86 -17.59 -9.58
N LYS A 28 4.66 -18.73 -10.24
CA LYS A 28 5.75 -19.59 -10.73
C LYS A 28 5.54 -19.94 -12.19
N LYS A 29 6.55 -19.68 -13.04
CA LYS A 29 6.58 -20.22 -14.40
C LYS A 29 6.89 -21.71 -14.31
N LEU A 30 5.95 -22.57 -14.68
CA LEU A 30 6.13 -24.03 -14.70
C LEU A 30 6.92 -24.47 -15.92
N GLY A 31 6.67 -23.82 -17.06
CA GLY A 31 7.29 -24.19 -18.31
C GLY A 31 6.82 -23.31 -19.46
N GLN A 32 7.03 -23.83 -20.66
CA GLN A 32 6.67 -23.19 -21.91
C GLN A 32 6.23 -24.28 -22.87
N LYS A 33 5.01 -24.14 -23.40
CA LYS A 33 4.44 -25.06 -24.38
C LYS A 33 4.27 -24.40 -25.73
N GLU A 34 4.33 -25.20 -26.78
CA GLU A 34 3.99 -24.75 -28.12
C GLU A 34 2.47 -24.83 -28.34
N VAL A 35 1.92 -23.76 -28.91
CA VAL A 35 0.51 -23.66 -29.26
C VAL A 35 0.39 -23.18 -30.70
N LYS A 36 -0.58 -23.72 -31.43
CA LYS A 36 -0.93 -23.22 -32.76
C LYS A 36 -1.91 -22.07 -32.62
N ILE A 37 -1.60 -20.94 -33.23
CA ILE A 37 -2.47 -19.76 -33.28
C ILE A 37 -2.74 -19.37 -34.74
N PRO A 38 -3.90 -18.80 -35.06
CA PRO A 38 -4.19 -18.39 -36.42
C PRO A 38 -3.20 -17.31 -36.89
N ALA A 39 -2.71 -17.47 -38.11
CA ALA A 39 -1.93 -16.45 -38.79
C ALA A 39 -2.91 -15.47 -39.46
N LEU A 40 -3.06 -14.29 -38.85
CA LEU A 40 -3.92 -13.22 -39.35
C LEU A 40 -3.11 -12.30 -40.28
N ASP A 41 -3.72 -11.87 -41.38
CA ASP A 41 -3.17 -10.83 -42.26
C ASP A 41 -3.44 -9.42 -41.69
N LYS A 42 -3.03 -8.38 -42.44
CA LYS A 42 -3.22 -6.97 -42.05
C LYS A 42 -4.69 -6.56 -41.94
N ASN A 43 -5.59 -7.34 -42.52
CA ASN A 43 -7.04 -7.11 -42.51
C ASN A 43 -7.76 -7.97 -41.46
N GLY A 44 -7.01 -8.76 -40.67
CA GLY A 44 -7.56 -9.67 -39.67
C GLY A 44 -8.12 -10.98 -40.24
N VAL A 45 -7.87 -11.29 -41.51
CA VAL A 45 -8.30 -12.53 -42.16
C VAL A 45 -7.29 -13.65 -41.88
N GLN A 46 -7.79 -14.83 -41.51
CA GLN A 46 -6.95 -15.99 -41.21
C GLN A 46 -6.46 -16.66 -42.50
N HIS A 47 -5.13 -16.75 -42.66
CA HIS A 47 -4.48 -17.40 -43.81
C HIS A 47 -3.65 -18.64 -43.44
N GLY A 48 -3.76 -19.15 -42.21
CA GLY A 48 -3.10 -20.38 -41.79
C GLY A 48 -2.91 -20.50 -40.28
N TRP A 49 -1.98 -21.36 -39.89
CA TRP A 49 -1.60 -21.59 -38.50
C TRP A 49 -0.12 -21.26 -38.31
N LYS A 50 0.22 -20.61 -37.21
CA LYS A 50 1.61 -20.39 -36.77
C LYS A 50 1.84 -21.00 -35.39
N THR A 51 3.04 -21.48 -35.16
CA THR A 51 3.45 -21.95 -33.83
C THR A 51 3.89 -20.76 -32.98
N ALA A 52 3.36 -20.67 -31.77
CA ALA A 52 3.76 -19.70 -30.77
C ALA A 52 4.07 -20.42 -29.46
N HIS A 53 4.93 -19.81 -28.66
CA HIS A 53 5.23 -20.34 -27.34
C HIS A 53 4.37 -19.64 -26.28
N ARG A 54 3.68 -20.45 -25.48
CA ARG A 54 2.86 -20.00 -24.36
C ARG A 54 3.50 -20.44 -23.05
N ASN A 55 3.73 -19.49 -22.16
CA ASN A 55 4.18 -19.80 -20.80
C ASN A 55 3.04 -20.49 -20.03
N GLU A 56 3.40 -21.47 -19.22
CA GLU A 56 2.49 -22.10 -18.27
C GLU A 56 2.79 -21.56 -16.88
N TRP A 57 1.76 -21.06 -16.22
CA TRP A 57 1.90 -20.41 -14.92
C TRP A 57 1.15 -21.17 -13.84
N GLN A 58 1.75 -21.18 -12.66
CA GLN A 58 1.08 -21.55 -11.43
C GLN A 58 0.91 -20.30 -10.59
N LEU A 59 -0.34 -20.01 -10.23
CA LEU A 59 -0.70 -18.98 -9.27
C LEU A 59 -1.23 -19.67 -8.02
N GLU A 60 -0.73 -19.24 -6.87
CA GLU A 60 -1.17 -19.68 -5.55
C GLU A 60 -1.49 -18.43 -4.72
N ASN A 61 -2.72 -18.33 -4.22
CA ASN A 61 -3.09 -17.25 -3.30
C ASN A 61 -2.69 -17.63 -1.86
N LEU A 62 -1.74 -16.90 -1.28
CA LEU A 62 -1.26 -17.15 0.09
C LEU A 62 -2.16 -16.49 1.16
N GLY A 63 -3.30 -15.93 0.77
CA GLY A 63 -4.42 -15.66 1.67
C GLY A 63 -4.23 -14.51 2.65
N VAL A 64 -3.26 -13.62 2.43
CA VAL A 64 -3.03 -12.47 3.32
C VAL A 64 -4.13 -11.42 3.11
N LYS A 65 -5.31 -11.68 3.68
CA LYS A 65 -6.34 -10.67 3.87
C LYS A 65 -5.89 -9.73 4.98
N GLY A 66 -5.50 -8.51 4.61
CA GLY A 66 -5.42 -7.40 5.57
C GLY A 66 -4.06 -6.76 5.80
N ILE A 67 -2.99 -7.14 5.09
CA ILE A 67 -1.79 -6.32 5.07
C ILE A 67 -1.90 -5.37 3.88
N ASP A 68 -2.38 -4.17 4.13
CA ASP A 68 -2.39 -3.09 3.14
C ASP A 68 -0.95 -2.60 2.93
N ARG A 69 -0.22 -3.30 2.05
CA ARG A 69 1.18 -3.00 1.70
C ARG A 69 1.31 -1.74 0.82
N ILE A 70 0.18 -1.10 0.49
CA ILE A 70 0.11 0.23 -0.14
C ILE A 70 -0.02 1.33 0.94
N SER A 71 0.05 1.00 2.23
CA SER A 71 0.43 2.00 3.24
C SER A 71 1.94 2.29 3.17
N SER A 72 2.45 2.62 1.97
CA SER A 72 3.52 3.60 1.94
C SER A 72 2.91 4.84 2.59
N SER A 73 3.37 5.14 3.78
CA SER A 73 3.03 6.29 4.59
C SER A 73 3.28 7.59 3.81
N SER A 74 2.40 7.91 2.89
CA SER A 74 2.09 9.28 2.51
C SER A 74 0.74 9.59 3.16
N LYS A 75 0.78 9.72 4.49
CA LYS A 75 -0.16 10.63 5.13
C LYS A 75 0.17 11.99 4.54
N GLU A 76 -0.50 12.37 3.47
CA GLU A 76 -0.64 13.78 3.15
C GLU A 76 -1.31 14.38 4.38
N LEU A 77 -0.47 14.96 5.24
CA LEU A 77 -0.89 15.49 6.52
C LEU A 77 -1.68 16.75 6.17
N VAL A 78 -3.00 16.61 6.03
CA VAL A 78 -3.90 17.75 5.81
C VAL A 78 -3.90 18.57 7.10
N LEU A 79 -2.91 19.47 7.20
CA LEU A 79 -2.66 20.35 8.35
C LEU A 79 -3.80 21.34 8.61
N ASN A 80 -4.73 21.48 7.65
CA ASN A 80 -5.78 22.50 7.65
C ASN A 80 -7.17 21.94 7.98
N SER A 81 -7.30 20.70 8.46
CA SER A 81 -8.60 20.21 8.91
C SER A 81 -9.03 20.92 10.20
N ALA A 82 -10.33 21.24 10.31
CA ALA A 82 -10.89 21.95 11.47
C ALA A 82 -10.58 21.21 12.80
N GLU A 83 -10.52 19.88 12.76
CA GLU A 83 -10.20 19.04 13.91
C GLU A 83 -8.73 19.17 14.36
N MET A 84 -7.80 19.23 13.40
CA MET A 84 -6.37 19.40 13.70
C MET A 84 -6.08 20.78 14.28
N ILE A 85 -6.74 21.82 13.75
CA ILE A 85 -6.66 23.19 14.30
C ILE A 85 -7.19 23.21 15.73
N LYS A 86 -8.34 22.58 15.99
CA LYS A 86 -8.91 22.48 17.35
C LYS A 86 -7.99 21.74 18.32
N LYS A 87 -7.36 20.65 17.86
CA LYS A 87 -6.38 19.88 18.65
C LYS A 87 -5.14 20.70 18.98
N GLN A 88 -4.62 21.47 18.03
CA GLN A 88 -3.48 22.35 18.23
C GLN A 88 -3.80 23.46 19.25
N GLN A 89 -4.97 24.10 19.14
CA GLN A 89 -5.41 25.12 20.10
C GLN A 89 -5.51 24.56 21.53
N LEU A 90 -6.03 23.33 21.69
CA LEU A 90 -6.12 22.66 22.98
C LEU A 90 -4.72 22.40 23.58
N GLN A 91 -3.79 21.90 22.77
CA GLN A 91 -2.42 21.64 23.20
C GLN A 91 -1.70 22.93 23.61
N MET A 92 -1.86 24.02 22.85
CA MET A 92 -1.27 25.31 23.19
C MET A 92 -1.83 25.88 24.51
N ARG A 93 -3.14 25.74 24.76
CA ARG A 93 -3.75 26.15 26.04
C ARG A 93 -3.18 25.35 27.20
N ASN A 94 -3.12 24.03 27.08
CA ASN A 94 -2.59 23.17 28.13
C ASN A 94 -1.12 23.49 28.42
N PHE A 95 -0.31 23.67 27.36
CA PHE A 95 1.10 24.06 27.53
C PHE A 95 1.25 25.39 28.25
N SER A 96 0.41 26.39 27.91
CA SER A 96 0.45 27.70 28.55
C SER A 96 0.12 27.62 30.05
N GLN A 97 -0.88 26.82 30.42
CA GLN A 97 -1.24 26.59 31.82
C GLN A 97 -0.13 25.88 32.60
N ILE A 98 0.47 24.84 32.01
CA ILE A 98 1.58 24.10 32.61
C ILE A 98 2.81 25.00 32.77
N LYS A 99 3.11 25.84 31.77
CA LYS A 99 4.21 26.80 31.85
C LYS A 99 3.98 27.81 32.98
N GLN A 100 2.76 28.33 33.14
CA GLN A 100 2.44 29.25 34.23
C GLN A 100 2.56 28.58 35.60
N SER A 101 2.11 27.33 35.76
CA SER A 101 2.24 26.61 37.03
C SER A 101 3.70 26.28 37.36
N MET A 102 4.53 25.94 36.37
CA MET A 102 5.98 25.76 36.55
C MET A 102 6.69 27.05 36.95
N ILE A 103 6.38 28.18 36.30
CA ILE A 103 6.99 29.47 36.67
C ILE A 103 6.59 29.86 38.11
N GLN A 104 5.32 29.65 38.48
CA GLN A 104 4.88 29.91 39.85
C GLN A 104 5.54 28.98 40.88
N SER A 105 5.75 27.70 40.56
CA SER A 105 6.43 26.78 41.47
C SER A 105 7.91 27.15 41.62
N GLU A 106 8.62 27.49 40.54
CA GLU A 106 10.00 27.97 40.60
C GLU A 106 10.15 29.25 41.43
N GLN A 107 9.21 30.20 41.30
CA GLN A 107 9.20 31.42 42.11
C GLN A 107 9.00 31.12 43.60
N LYS A 108 8.06 30.22 43.94
CA LYS A 108 7.83 29.80 45.34
C LYS A 108 9.05 29.09 45.93
N VAL A 109 9.74 28.25 45.16
CA VAL A 109 10.97 27.58 45.59
C VAL A 109 12.11 28.60 45.80
N LYS A 110 12.28 29.57 44.90
CA LYS A 110 13.30 30.63 45.07
C LYS A 110 13.06 31.53 46.28
N ILE A 111 11.81 31.77 46.65
CA ILE A 111 11.45 32.54 47.86
C ILE A 111 11.69 31.69 49.11
N GLY A 112 11.35 30.41 49.10
CA GLY A 112 11.56 29.49 50.24
C GLY A 112 13.04 29.29 50.62
N ILE A 113 13.97 29.39 49.67
CA ILE A 113 15.42 29.27 49.91
C ILE A 113 16.02 30.56 50.50
N ARG A 114 15.34 31.72 50.40
CA ARG A 114 15.83 33.00 50.95
C ARG A 114 15.41 33.28 52.39
N LEU A 115 14.56 32.43 52.99
CA LEU A 115 14.05 32.58 54.35
C LEU A 115 14.57 31.49 55.31
N GLY A 116 15.64 30.79 54.95
CA GLY A 116 16.36 29.82 55.78
C GLY A 116 17.77 30.27 56.11
#